data_AF-A0A367CBH1-F1
#
_entry.id   AF-A0A367CBH1-F1
#
_cell.length_a   1.000
_cell.length_b   1.000
_cell.length_c   1.000
_cell.angle_alpha   90.00
_cell.angle_beta   90.00
_cell.angle_gamma   90.00
#
_symmetry.space_group_name_H-M   'P 1'
#
loop_
_entity.id
_entity.type
_entity.pdbx_description
1 polymer ?
#
loop_
_entity_poly.entity_id
_entity_poly.type
_entity_poly.pdbx_seq_one_letter_code
_entity_poly.pdbx_strand_id
1 'polypeptide(L)'
;MTLINKEDFISIMQNHPSFRYSNKDKTLKKNSKLVRFTLGEYSKLYQKDININVKEMTIEHLLNDNGEKETVNLGNLTLVLSSTNEDKLKDKIIDEKLRILLDDSDININKSLGDYF
;
A
#
# COMPACT_ATOMS: atom_id res chain seq x y z
N MET A 1 10.40 23.31 -18.83
CA MET A 1 10.06 22.22 -17.91
C MET A 1 8.71 21.67 -18.37
N THR A 2 8.70 20.51 -19.03
CA THR A 2 7.44 19.92 -19.50
C THR A 2 6.80 19.21 -18.33
N LEU A 3 5.66 19.71 -17.87
CA LEU A 3 4.86 19.04 -16.85
C LEU A 3 4.26 17.78 -17.48
N ILE A 4 4.46 16.63 -16.86
CA ILE A 4 3.74 15.40 -17.22
C ILE A 4 2.24 15.66 -17.00
N ASN A 5 1.41 15.34 -18.00
CA ASN A 5 -0.04 15.49 -17.85
C ASN A 5 -0.60 14.40 -16.92
N LYS A 6 -1.83 14.59 -16.42
CA LYS A 6 -2.45 13.69 -15.45
C LYS A 6 -2.61 12.27 -15.98
N GLU A 7 -2.97 12.09 -17.24
CA GLU A 7 -3.23 10.78 -17.85
C GLU A 7 -1.95 9.95 -17.95
N ASP A 8 -0.88 10.59 -18.43
CA ASP A 8 0.46 10.00 -18.50
C ASP A 8 0.98 9.64 -17.10
N PHE A 9 0.78 10.53 -16.13
CA PHE A 9 1.15 10.25 -14.74
C PHE A 9 0.42 9.01 -14.20
N ILE A 10 -0.90 8.95 -14.34
CA ILE A 10 -1.70 7.80 -13.91
C ILE A 10 -1.24 6.52 -14.61
N SER A 11 -1.02 6.59 -15.92
CA SER A 11 -0.54 5.46 -16.72
C SER A 11 0.81 4.93 -16.22
N ILE A 12 1.76 5.83 -15.92
CA ILE A 12 3.06 5.46 -15.35
C ILE A 12 2.88 4.78 -13.98
N MET A 13 2.09 5.38 -13.08
CA MET A 13 1.88 4.85 -11.74
C MET A 13 1.23 3.45 -11.75
N GLN A 14 0.31 3.19 -12.68
CA GLN A 14 -0.39 1.91 -12.79
C GLN A 14 0.44 0.83 -13.51
N ASN A 15 1.26 1.22 -14.49
CA ASN A 15 1.87 0.25 -15.41
C ASN A 15 3.37 0.07 -15.21
N HIS A 16 4.08 1.05 -14.63
CA HIS A 16 5.53 0.96 -14.49
C HIS A 16 5.91 -0.01 -13.35
N PRO A 17 6.77 -1.03 -13.61
CA PRO A 17 7.10 -2.06 -12.61
C PRO A 17 7.71 -1.54 -11.31
N SER A 18 8.36 -0.37 -11.32
CA SER A 18 8.94 0.25 -10.12
C SER A 18 7.92 0.59 -9.03
N PHE A 19 6.63 0.72 -9.38
CA PHE A 19 5.54 0.94 -8.42
C PHE A 19 4.82 -0.34 -8.02
N ARG A 20 5.38 -1.51 -8.37
CA ARG A 20 4.88 -2.81 -7.94
C ARG A 20 5.74 -3.39 -6.83
N TYR A 21 5.13 -4.17 -5.96
CA TYR A 21 5.80 -4.86 -4.87
C TYR A 21 5.22 -6.25 -4.65
N SER A 22 6.12 -7.23 -4.51
CA SER A 22 5.79 -8.61 -4.20
C SER A 22 6.75 -9.13 -3.13
N ASN A 23 6.22 -9.90 -2.19
CA ASN A 23 6.96 -10.69 -1.23
C ASN A 23 7.61 -11.92 -1.88
N LYS A 24 7.01 -12.42 -2.97
CA LYS A 24 7.41 -13.64 -3.70
C LYS A 24 8.39 -13.35 -4.84
N ASP A 25 8.18 -12.29 -5.62
CA ASP A 25 9.06 -11.91 -6.73
C ASP A 25 10.22 -11.00 -6.27
N LYS A 26 11.44 -11.55 -6.28
CA LYS A 26 12.67 -10.82 -5.90
C LYS A 26 12.93 -9.59 -6.77
N THR A 27 12.52 -9.60 -8.03
CA THR A 27 12.70 -8.48 -8.97
C THR A 27 11.80 -7.30 -8.60
N LEU A 28 10.64 -7.55 -7.98
CA LEU A 28 9.73 -6.52 -7.47
C LEU A 28 10.01 -6.17 -6.00
N LYS A 29 10.49 -7.12 -5.20
CA LYS A 29 10.84 -6.91 -3.78
C LYS A 29 11.87 -5.79 -3.59
N LYS A 30 12.77 -5.59 -4.56
CA LYS A 30 13.75 -4.50 -4.59
C LYS A 30 13.11 -3.10 -4.61
N ASN A 31 11.85 -2.99 -5.07
CA ASN A 31 11.11 -1.74 -5.15
C ASN A 31 10.52 -1.30 -3.79
N SER A 32 10.62 -2.14 -2.75
CA SER A 32 10.05 -1.89 -1.41
C SER A 32 10.27 -0.47 -0.90
N LYS A 33 11.49 0.08 -1.05
CA LYS A 33 11.81 1.44 -0.59
C LYS A 33 10.99 2.52 -1.32
N LEU A 34 10.90 2.44 -2.65
CA LEU A 34 10.16 3.41 -3.45
C LEU A 34 8.66 3.29 -3.19
N VAL A 35 8.12 2.06 -3.21
CA VAL A 35 6.71 1.80 -2.96
C VAL A 35 6.31 2.28 -1.56
N ARG A 36 7.09 1.93 -0.53
CA ARG A 36 6.83 2.39 0.85
C ARG A 36 6.92 3.91 0.97
N PHE A 37 7.88 4.55 0.30
CA PHE A 37 7.97 6.01 0.27
C PHE A 37 6.72 6.63 -0.38
N THR A 38 6.33 6.15 -1.56
CA THR A 38 5.14 6.64 -2.28
C THR A 38 3.86 6.50 -1.46
N LEU A 39 3.62 5.33 -0.87
CA LEU A 39 2.48 5.11 0.01
C LEU A 39 2.55 6.00 1.26
N GLY A 40 3.74 6.18 1.83
CA GLY A 40 3.95 7.06 2.99
C GLY A 40 3.61 8.51 2.71
N GLU A 41 4.09 9.06 1.58
CA GLU A 41 3.74 10.42 1.16
C GLU A 41 2.25 10.57 0.87
N TYR A 42 1.63 9.56 0.24
CA TYR A 42 0.19 9.54 0.02
C TYR A 42 -0.59 9.56 1.34
N SER A 43 -0.25 8.68 2.29
CA SER A 43 -0.93 8.59 3.59
C SER A 43 -0.82 9.88 4.41
N LYS A 44 0.32 10.60 4.32
CA LYS A 44 0.49 11.89 5.00
C LYS A 44 -0.52 12.95 4.55
N LEU A 45 -1.01 12.89 3.31
CA LEU A 45 -2.02 13.84 2.82
C LEU A 45 -3.36 13.72 3.57
N TYR A 46 -3.64 12.56 4.17
CA TYR A 46 -4.89 12.25 4.86
C TYR A 46 -4.71 12.12 6.39
N GLN A 47 -3.47 12.17 6.87
CA GLN A 47 -3.16 12.08 8.29
C GLN A 47 -3.15 13.48 8.91
N LYS A 48 -4.10 13.76 9.80
CA LYS A 48 -4.28 15.09 10.41
C LYS A 48 -3.54 15.26 11.73
N ASP A 49 -3.49 14.21 12.56
CA ASP A 49 -3.18 14.35 13.98
C ASP A 49 -1.89 13.65 14.42
N ILE A 50 -1.34 12.76 13.59
CA ILE A 50 -0.19 11.91 13.94
C ILE A 50 0.84 11.96 12.81
N ASN A 51 2.12 12.07 13.15
CA ASN A 51 3.19 11.93 12.17
C ASN A 51 3.39 10.46 11.83
N ILE A 52 3.22 10.12 10.54
CA ILE A 52 3.53 8.78 10.04
C ILE A 52 5.05 8.57 10.02
N ASN A 53 5.55 7.69 10.89
CA ASN A 53 6.92 7.22 10.82
C ASN A 53 7.04 6.05 9.82
N VAL A 54 7.25 6.38 8.56
CA VAL A 54 7.34 5.41 7.44
C VAL A 54 8.43 4.33 7.67
N LYS A 55 9.44 4.58 8.53
CA LYS A 55 10.48 3.59 8.83
C LYS A 55 9.99 2.44 9.71
N GLU A 56 8.96 2.66 10.51
CA GLU A 56 8.33 1.65 11.39
C GLU A 56 7.19 0.91 10.70
N MET A 57 6.91 1.26 9.45
CA MET A 57 5.84 0.69 8.66
C MET A 57 6.33 -0.35 7.67
N THR A 58 5.47 -1.34 7.45
CA THR A 58 5.62 -2.35 6.42
C THR A 58 4.54 -2.19 5.35
N ILE A 59 4.79 -2.76 4.18
CA ILE A 59 3.81 -2.83 3.09
C ILE A 59 2.93 -4.04 3.34
N GLU A 60 1.62 -3.83 3.31
CA GLU A 60 0.60 -4.88 3.33
C GLU A 60 -0.10 -4.99 1.98
N HIS A 61 -0.42 -6.22 1.61
CA HIS A 61 -1.19 -6.58 0.41
C HIS A 61 -2.66 -6.79 0.76
N LEU A 62 -3.60 -5.99 0.24
CA LEU A 62 -5.02 -6.15 0.52
C LEU A 62 -5.55 -7.48 -0.04
N LEU A 63 -5.34 -7.73 -1.33
CA LEU A 63 -5.39 -9.06 -1.93
C LEU A 63 -4.05 -9.74 -1.73
N ASN A 64 -4.05 -10.95 -1.18
CA ASN A 64 -2.83 -11.71 -0.92
C ASN A 64 -1.96 -11.83 -2.17
N ASP A 65 -0.65 -11.55 -2.02
CA ASP A 65 0.32 -11.64 -3.09
C ASP A 65 0.37 -13.06 -3.66
N ASN A 66 -0.15 -13.23 -4.87
CA ASN A 66 -0.10 -14.48 -5.64
C ASN A 66 0.86 -14.38 -6.84
N GLY A 67 1.55 -13.24 -7.01
CA GLY A 67 2.42 -12.95 -8.14
C GLY A 67 1.71 -12.37 -9.38
N GLU A 68 0.37 -12.31 -9.38
CA GLU A 68 -0.41 -11.71 -10.48
C GLU A 68 -0.40 -10.18 -10.39
N LYS A 69 -0.63 -9.52 -11.53
CA LYS A 69 -0.48 -8.07 -11.69
C LYS A 69 -1.32 -7.30 -10.67
N GLU A 70 -2.57 -7.68 -10.47
CA GLU A 70 -3.51 -7.07 -9.53
C GLU A 70 -3.01 -7.12 -8.09
N THR A 71 -2.40 -8.24 -7.68
CA THR A 71 -1.96 -8.43 -6.29
C THR A 71 -0.68 -7.65 -5.98
N VAL A 72 0.14 -7.33 -6.99
CA VAL A 72 1.42 -6.63 -6.78
C VAL A 72 1.38 -5.13 -7.11
N ASN A 73 0.30 -4.63 -7.70
CA ASN A 73 0.15 -3.22 -8.09
C ASN A 73 -0.04 -2.31 -6.88
N LEU A 74 0.46 -1.06 -6.98
CA LEU A 74 0.39 -0.05 -5.92
C LEU A 74 -1.00 0.13 -5.29
N GLY A 75 -2.07 0.05 -6.10
CA GLY A 75 -3.45 0.19 -5.62
C GLY A 75 -3.93 -0.93 -4.70
N ASN A 76 -3.26 -2.10 -4.71
CA ASN A 76 -3.53 -3.20 -3.80
C ASN A 76 -2.66 -3.14 -2.52
N LEU A 77 -1.81 -2.12 -2.40
CA LEU A 77 -0.84 -2.02 -1.32
C LEU A 77 -1.24 -0.92 -0.36
N THR A 78 -1.01 -1.16 0.92
CA THR A 78 -1.09 -0.12 1.93
C THR A 78 0.07 -0.20 2.91
N LEU A 79 0.22 0.81 3.76
CA LEU A 79 1.12 0.79 4.89
C LEU A 79 0.37 0.43 6.16
N VAL A 80 1.05 -0.31 7.02
CA VAL A 80 0.61 -0.65 8.37
C VAL A 80 1.83 -0.76 9.27
N LEU A 81 1.62 -0.75 10.59
CA LEU A 81 2.67 -1.15 11.53
C LEU A 81 3.02 -2.63 11.33
N SER A 82 4.29 -2.98 11.54
CA SER A 82 4.73 -4.38 11.44
C SER A 82 3.96 -5.31 12.38
N SER A 83 3.65 -4.84 13.61
CA SER A 83 2.82 -5.59 14.56
C SER A 83 1.42 -5.89 14.01
N THR A 84 0.73 -4.87 13.47
CA THR A 84 -0.60 -5.08 12.87
C THR A 84 -0.53 -6.06 11.69
N ASN A 85 0.50 -5.96 10.85
CA ASN A 85 0.65 -6.89 9.74
C ASN A 85 0.84 -8.33 10.24
N GLU A 86 1.88 -8.55 11.05
CA GLU A 86 2.32 -9.88 11.47
C GLU A 86 1.32 -10.56 12.40
N ASP A 87 0.65 -9.80 13.26
CA ASP A 87 -0.23 -10.36 14.29
C ASP A 87 -1.68 -10.49 13.81
N LYS A 88 -2.13 -9.61 12.90
CA LYS A 88 -3.56 -9.50 12.57
C LYS A 88 -3.90 -9.71 11.09
N LEU A 89 -3.09 -9.24 10.13
CA LEU A 89 -3.48 -9.17 8.71
C LEU A 89 -3.05 -10.39 7.88
N LYS A 90 -1.74 -10.64 7.73
CA LYS A 90 -1.13 -11.78 7.00
C LYS A 90 -1.95 -12.28 5.79
N ASP A 91 -2.31 -13.57 5.76
CA ASP A 91 -2.96 -14.24 4.63
C ASP A 91 -4.49 -14.22 4.73
N LYS A 92 -5.06 -13.33 5.54
CA LYS A 92 -6.51 -13.21 5.66
C LYS A 92 -7.18 -12.83 4.34
N ILE A 93 -8.46 -13.16 4.24
CA ILE A 93 -9.27 -12.70 3.11
C ILE A 93 -9.49 -11.19 3.20
N ILE A 94 -9.74 -10.55 2.06
CA ILE A 94 -9.86 -9.10 1.95
C ILE A 94 -10.91 -8.52 2.92
N ASP A 95 -12.08 -9.16 3.06
CA ASP A 95 -13.15 -8.70 3.95
C ASP A 95 -12.69 -8.62 5.42
N GLU A 96 -11.89 -9.59 5.88
CA GLU A 96 -11.33 -9.57 7.23
C GLU A 96 -10.26 -8.49 7.38
N LYS A 97 -9.39 -8.33 6.36
CA LYS A 97 -8.36 -7.29 6.38
C LYS A 97 -8.98 -5.89 6.43
N LEU A 98 -10.02 -5.64 5.63
CA LEU A 98 -10.70 -4.34 5.61
C LEU A 98 -11.32 -4.00 6.96
N ARG A 99 -11.93 -4.99 7.65
CA ARG A 99 -12.45 -4.79 9.02
C ARG A 99 -11.33 -4.47 10.02
N ILE A 100 -10.24 -5.24 10.01
CA ILE A 100 -9.10 -5.00 10.89
C ILE A 100 -8.49 -3.61 10.61
N LEU A 101 -8.36 -3.22 9.35
CA LEU A 101 -7.81 -1.91 8.97
C LEU A 101 -8.72 -0.75 9.41
N LEU A 102 -10.04 -0.93 9.34
CA LEU A 102 -11.02 0.04 9.84
C LEU A 102 -10.88 0.25 11.35
N ASP A 103 -10.79 -0.85 12.10
CA ASP A 103 -10.82 -0.82 13.56
C ASP A 103 -9.45 -0.48 14.18
N ASP A 104 -8.36 -1.03 13.64
CA ASP A 104 -7.06 -1.09 14.30
C ASP A 104 -5.95 -0.28 13.60
N SER A 105 -6.18 0.31 12.43
CA SER A 105 -5.09 1.00 11.73
C SER A 105 -4.81 2.40 12.31
N ASP A 106 -3.53 2.69 12.54
CA ASP A 106 -3.07 4.04 12.89
C ASP A 106 -3.00 5.00 11.69
N ILE A 107 -3.20 4.47 10.47
CA ILE A 107 -3.21 5.26 9.23
C ILE A 107 -4.67 5.56 8.84
N ASN A 108 -5.02 6.84 8.76
CA ASN A 108 -6.39 7.26 8.49
C ASN A 108 -6.93 6.79 7.14
N ILE A 109 -6.10 6.78 6.08
CA ILE A 109 -6.58 6.35 4.75
C ILE A 109 -6.99 4.87 4.74
N ASN A 110 -6.43 4.03 5.62
CA ASN A 110 -6.82 2.63 5.72
C ASN A 110 -8.26 2.46 6.20
N LYS A 111 -8.74 3.38 7.04
CA LYS A 111 -10.11 3.37 7.56
C LYS A 111 -11.15 3.69 6.49
N SER A 112 -10.75 4.32 5.39
CA SER A 112 -11.61 4.57 4.23
C SER A 112 -11.53 3.50 3.14
N LEU A 113 -10.69 2.46 3.29
CA LEU A 113 -10.56 1.41 2.27
C LEU A 113 -11.83 0.57 2.10
N GLY A 114 -12.66 0.47 3.15
CA GLY A 114 -13.96 -0.21 3.08
C GLY A 114 -14.95 0.44 2.10
N ASP A 115 -14.76 1.72 1.76
CA ASP A 115 -15.61 2.41 0.79
C ASP A 115 -15.19 2.14 -0.67
N TYR A 116 -14.02 1.53 -0.90
CA TYR A 116 -13.43 1.31 -2.23
C TYR A 116 -13.70 -0.08 -2.83
N PHE A 117 -14.17 -1.04 -2.03
CA PHE A 117 -14.49 -2.41 -2.45
C PHE A 117 -15.99 -2.68 -2.26
#